data_AF-A0A318I6Y0-F1
#
_entry.id   AF-A0A318I6Y0-F1
#
_cell.length_a   1.000
_cell.length_b   1.000
_cell.length_c   1.000
_cell.angle_alpha   90.00
_cell.angle_beta   90.00
_cell.angle_gamma   90.00
#
_symmetry.space_group_name_H-M   'P 1'
#
loop_
_entity.id
_entity.type
_entity.pdbx_description
1 polymer ?
#
loop_
_entity_poly.entity_id
_entity_poly.type
_entity_poly.pdbx_seq_one_letter_code
_entity_poly.pdbx_strand_id
1 'polypeptide(L)'
;MIKGHKNPEKKFKPEQNTCEMAVGVQMITEKDYRKLQKLGKFDTKTSNWIHTPTNIRQIGGAHFTNYRYVHIFIYHNGADSYYAARGFQGSLRV
;
A
#
# COMPACT_ATOMS: atom_id res chain seq x y z
N MET A 1 11.63 20.64 27.56
CA MET A 1 10.77 21.14 26.47
C MET A 1 11.30 20.58 25.15
N ILE A 2 10.70 19.51 24.64
CA ILE A 2 11.12 18.90 23.37
C ILE A 2 10.49 19.74 22.26
N LYS A 3 11.32 20.40 21.45
CA LYS A 3 10.89 21.20 20.30
C LYS A 3 10.08 20.31 19.36
N GLY A 4 8.79 20.59 19.24
CA GLY A 4 7.92 19.93 18.27
C GLY A 4 8.49 20.14 16.87
N HIS A 5 8.81 19.05 16.19
CA HIS A 5 9.07 19.07 14.76
C HIS A 5 7.82 19.63 14.08
N LYS A 6 7.90 20.86 13.56
CA LYS A 6 6.94 21.36 12.58
C LYS A 6 6.98 20.41 11.39
N ASN A 7 5.97 19.56 11.27
CA ASN A 7 5.76 18.74 10.10
C ASN A 7 5.41 19.71 8.95
N PRO A 8 6.24 19.83 7.89
CA PRO A 8 5.86 20.64 6.75
C PRO A 8 4.55 20.06 6.21
N GLU A 9 3.55 20.92 5.98
CA GLU A 9 2.26 20.53 5.40
C GLU A 9 2.52 19.67 4.16
N LYS A 10 2.29 18.37 4.30
CA LYS A 10 2.56 17.38 3.27
C LYS A 10 1.58 17.63 2.13
N LYS A 11 2.02 18.38 1.12
CA LYS A 11 1.35 18.73 -0.14
C LYS A 11 1.09 17.53 -1.07
N PHE A 12 0.78 16.36 -0.51
CA PHE A 12 0.45 15.14 -1.26
C PHE A 12 -0.70 14.38 -0.60
N LYS A 13 -1.69 15.11 -0.09
CA LYS A 13 -3.01 14.52 0.11
C LYS A 13 -3.73 14.60 -1.24
N PRO A 14 -3.81 13.53 -2.06
CA PRO A 14 -4.89 13.50 -3.04
C PRO A 14 -6.18 13.55 -2.23
N GLU A 15 -6.90 14.68 -2.30
CA GLU A 15 -8.15 14.90 -1.57
C GLU A 15 -9.20 13.85 -1.91
N GLN A 16 -9.07 13.17 -3.05
CA GLN A 16 -9.85 11.99 -3.40
C GLN A 16 -8.94 11.02 -4.16
N ASN A 17 -9.05 9.73 -3.81
CA ASN A 17 -8.22 8.64 -4.29
C ASN A 17 -8.10 8.60 -5.82
N THR A 18 -6.90 8.81 -6.36
CA THR A 18 -6.58 8.37 -7.74
C THR A 18 -6.76 6.84 -7.89
N CYS A 19 -6.68 6.10 -6.78
CA CYS A 19 -6.83 4.64 -6.73
C CYS A 19 -8.29 4.15 -6.72
N GLU A 20 -9.26 4.95 -6.28
CA GLU A 20 -10.69 4.56 -6.36
C GLU A 20 -11.30 4.91 -7.72
N MET A 21 -10.66 5.81 -8.47
CA MET A 21 -11.14 6.26 -9.78
C MET A 21 -10.70 5.39 -10.96
N ALA A 22 -9.79 4.43 -10.78
CA ALA A 22 -9.49 3.48 -11.84
C ALA A 22 -10.62 2.43 -11.96
N VAL A 23 -11.59 2.72 -12.83
CA VAL A 23 -12.72 1.84 -13.16
C VAL A 23 -12.19 0.43 -13.48
N GLY A 24 -12.44 -0.54 -12.59
CA GLY A 24 -12.16 -1.97 -12.81
C GLY A 24 -10.98 -2.57 -12.05
N VAL A 25 -10.16 -1.77 -11.35
CA VAL A 25 -8.96 -2.29 -10.67
C VAL A 25 -9.14 -2.29 -9.16
N GLN A 26 -9.38 -3.48 -8.58
CA GLN A 26 -9.46 -3.65 -7.12
C GLN A 26 -8.07 -3.84 -6.51
N MET A 27 -7.82 -3.21 -5.36
CA MET A 27 -6.63 -3.48 -4.54
C MET A 27 -6.67 -4.92 -4.02
N ILE A 28 -5.58 -5.66 -4.22
CA ILE A 28 -5.49 -7.05 -3.77
C ILE A 28 -5.47 -7.14 -2.25
N THR A 29 -6.08 -8.19 -1.70
CA THR A 29 -5.97 -8.49 -0.26
C THR A 29 -4.68 -9.25 0.05
N GLU A 30 -4.32 -9.38 1.33
CA GLU A 30 -3.26 -10.30 1.75
C GLU A 30 -3.48 -11.72 1.21
N LYS A 31 -4.73 -12.21 1.25
CA LYS A 31 -5.08 -13.53 0.77
C LYS A 31 -4.79 -13.69 -0.72
N ASP A 32 -5.05 -12.66 -1.51
CA ASP A 32 -4.78 -12.68 -2.95
C ASP A 32 -3.29 -12.56 -3.23
N TYR A 33 -2.56 -11.75 -2.45
CA TYR A 33 -1.10 -11.72 -2.50
C TYR A 33 -0.48 -13.10 -2.18
N ARG A 34 -1.00 -13.82 -1.19
CA ARG A 34 -0.57 -15.19 -0.88
C ARG A 34 -0.84 -16.15 -2.03
N LYS A 35 -1.96 -16.02 -2.74
CA LYS A 35 -2.25 -16.83 -3.94
C LYS A 35 -1.30 -16.48 -5.07
N LEU A 36 -1.01 -15.18 -5.29
CA LEU A 36 -0.06 -14.72 -6.30
C LEU A 36 1.31 -15.37 -6.12
N GLN A 37 1.80 -15.46 -4.88
CA GLN A 37 3.09 -16.10 -4.59
C GLN A 37 3.11 -17.62 -4.86
N LYS A 38 1.94 -18.28 -5.02
CA LYS A 38 1.87 -19.68 -5.47
C LYS A 38 2.11 -19.83 -6.97
N LEU A 39 1.90 -18.77 -7.75
CA LEU A 39 2.11 -18.76 -9.20
C LEU A 39 3.56 -18.41 -9.59
N GLY A 40 4.33 -17.88 -8.64
CA GLY A 40 5.71 -17.45 -8.87
C GLY A 40 6.22 -16.56 -7.73
N LYS A 41 7.49 -16.16 -7.77
CA LYS A 41 8.09 -15.27 -6.77
C LYS A 41 7.96 -13.81 -7.25
N PHE A 42 6.98 -13.08 -6.74
CA PHE A 42 6.71 -11.69 -7.10
C PHE A 42 7.17 -10.73 -5.98
N ASP A 43 7.46 -9.48 -6.32
CA ASP A 43 7.84 -8.43 -5.35
C ASP A 43 9.04 -8.82 -4.45
N THR A 44 10.08 -9.41 -5.07
CA THR A 44 11.31 -9.84 -4.37
C THR A 44 12.25 -8.69 -3.99
N LYS A 45 12.09 -7.54 -4.63
CA LYS A 45 12.89 -6.33 -4.41
C LYS A 45 12.04 -5.12 -4.06
N THR A 46 10.73 -5.22 -4.29
CA THR A 46 9.76 -4.13 -4.18
C THR A 46 8.78 -4.42 -3.05
N SER A 47 8.09 -3.35 -2.67
CA SER A 47 7.05 -3.33 -1.67
C SER A 47 5.75 -2.98 -2.36
N ASN A 48 4.69 -3.70 -2.04
CA ASN A 48 3.39 -3.53 -2.68
C ASN A 48 2.34 -3.07 -1.66
N TRP A 49 1.48 -2.14 -2.06
CA TRP A 49 0.35 -1.71 -1.25
C TRP A 49 -0.81 -2.68 -1.49
N ILE A 50 -1.29 -3.29 -0.41
CA ILE A 50 -2.48 -4.15 -0.41
C ILE A 50 -3.66 -3.48 0.29
N HIS A 51 -4.85 -4.04 0.16
CA HIS A 51 -6.06 -3.50 0.77
C HIS A 51 -5.86 -3.10 2.25
N THR A 52 -6.06 -1.81 2.52
CA THR A 52 -6.06 -1.25 3.87
C THR A 52 -7.50 -1.08 4.34
N PRO A 53 -7.91 -1.65 5.49
CA PRO A 53 -9.19 -1.38 6.11
C PRO A 53 -9.47 0.13 6.27
N THR A 54 -10.72 0.53 6.05
CA THR A 54 -11.14 1.94 6.06
C THR A 54 -10.78 2.66 7.35
N ASN A 55 -10.97 2.01 8.52
CA ASN A 55 -10.63 2.58 9.82
C ASN A 55 -9.12 2.90 9.96
N ILE A 56 -8.24 2.08 9.39
CA ILE A 56 -6.79 2.32 9.37
C ILE A 56 -6.44 3.44 8.38
N ARG A 57 -7.10 3.44 7.20
CA ARG A 57 -6.87 4.46 6.17
C ARG A 57 -7.31 5.85 6.61
N GLN A 58 -8.40 5.96 7.37
CA GLN A 58 -8.94 7.21 7.91
C GLN A 58 -7.97 7.89 8.87
N ILE A 59 -7.17 7.13 9.61
CA ILE A 59 -6.12 7.65 10.50
C ILE A 59 -4.74 7.75 9.82
N GLY A 60 -4.70 7.63 8.48
CA GLY A 60 -3.50 7.82 7.67
C GLY A 60 -2.60 6.59 7.52
N GLY A 61 -3.02 5.42 8.00
CA GLY A 61 -2.28 4.17 7.86
C GLY A 61 -2.48 3.47 6.52
N ALA A 62 -1.57 2.55 6.20
CA ALA A 62 -1.61 1.70 5.01
C ALA A 62 -0.92 0.35 5.25
N HIS A 63 -1.44 -0.72 4.65
CA HIS A 63 -0.84 -2.05 4.67
C HIS A 63 0.07 -2.28 3.47
N PHE A 64 1.22 -2.86 3.73
CA PHE A 64 2.18 -3.20 2.69
C PHE A 64 2.65 -4.64 2.84
N THR A 65 3.08 -5.19 1.72
CA THR A 65 3.61 -6.55 1.64
C THR A 65 4.83 -6.64 0.72
N ASN A 66 5.68 -7.63 0.96
CA ASN A 66 6.71 -8.06 0.01
C ASN A 66 7.04 -9.55 0.21
N TYR A 67 7.80 -10.12 -0.72
CA TYR A 67 8.28 -11.50 -0.64
C TYR A 67 9.80 -11.55 -0.56
N ARG A 68 10.35 -11.81 0.62
CA ARG A 68 11.79 -11.88 0.83
C ARG A 68 12.12 -13.10 1.69
N TYR A 69 13.32 -13.65 1.52
CA TYR A 69 13.75 -14.80 2.33
C TYR A 69 12.76 -15.98 2.33
N VAL A 70 12.10 -16.23 1.19
CA VAL A 70 11.08 -17.28 1.04
C VAL A 70 9.90 -17.09 2.01
N HIS A 71 9.59 -15.83 2.35
CA HIS A 71 8.56 -15.46 3.30
C HIS A 71 7.80 -14.21 2.84
N ILE A 72 6.52 -14.14 3.21
CA ILE A 72 5.67 -12.98 2.97
C ILE A 72 5.71 -12.10 4.21
N PHE A 73 6.25 -10.89 4.06
CA PHE A 73 6.27 -9.91 5.13
C PHE A 73 5.14 -8.92 4.95
N ILE A 74 4.43 -8.64 6.04
CA ILE A 74 3.37 -7.63 6.09
C ILE A 74 3.77 -6.59 7.12
N TYR A 75 3.60 -5.31 6.77
CA TYR A 75 3.94 -4.21 7.63
C TYR A 75 3.03 -3.01 7.36
N HIS A 76 3.12 -2.01 8.23
CA HIS A 76 2.34 -0.79 8.17
C HIS A 76 3.26 0.38 7.86
N ASN A 77 2.77 1.35 7.09
CA ASN A 77 3.35 2.69 7.01
C ASN A 77 2.24 3.73 6.87
N GLY A 78 2.59 5.02 6.91
CA GLY A 78 1.67 6.07 6.51
C GLY A 78 1.38 6.00 5.01
N ALA A 79 0.13 6.23 4.61
CA ALA A 79 -0.28 6.27 3.19
C ALA A 79 0.57 7.26 2.37
N ASP A 80 0.92 8.41 2.97
CA ASP A 80 1.76 9.45 2.36
C ASP A 80 3.15 8.96 1.94
N SER A 81 3.70 7.97 2.65
CA SER A 81 5.02 7.40 2.33
C SER A 81 5.06 6.69 0.98
N TYR A 82 3.89 6.33 0.44
CA TYR A 82 3.76 5.63 -0.83
C TYR A 82 3.54 6.57 -2.01
N TYR A 83 2.69 7.60 -1.86
CA TYR A 83 2.46 8.61 -2.90
C TYR A 83 3.74 9.37 -3.28
N ALA A 84 4.70 9.45 -2.37
CA ALA A 84 5.99 10.09 -2.62
C ALA A 84 7.00 9.22 -3.41
N ALA A 85 6.77 7.91 -3.60
CA ALA A 85 7.85 7.02 -4.04
C ALA A 85 7.51 5.76 -4.86
N ARG A 86 6.29 5.20 -4.86
CA ARG A 86 6.06 3.83 -5.43
C ARG A 86 4.66 3.63 -6.02
N GLY A 87 4.53 2.77 -7.05
CA GLY A 87 3.26 2.40 -7.70
C GLY A 87 2.67 1.08 -7.20
N PHE A 88 1.33 0.90 -7.27
CA PHE A 88 0.55 -0.21 -6.71
C PHE A 88 0.24 -1.33 -7.71
N GLN A 89 -0.03 -2.55 -7.23
CA GLN A 89 -0.64 -3.61 -8.03
C GLN A 89 -2.15 -3.65 -7.82
N GLY A 90 -2.90 -3.85 -8.90
CA GLY A 90 -4.32 -4.07 -8.83
C GLY A 90 -4.77 -5.22 -9.73
N SER A 91 -5.90 -5.82 -9.39
CA SER A 91 -6.50 -6.91 -10.16
C SER A 91 -7.65 -6.38 -11.02
N LEU A 92 -7.61 -6.68 -12.32
CA LEU A 92 -8.75 -6.53 -13.21
C LEU A 92 -9.50 -7.88 -13.27
N ARG A 93 -10.80 -7.87 -12.99
CA ARG A 93 -11.67 -9.00 -13.37
C ARG A 93 -12.15 -8.74 -14.80
N VAL A 94 -11.90 -9.70 -15.68
CA VAL A 94 -12.41 -9.74 -17.06
C VAL A 94 -13.56 -10.73 -17.11
#